data_AF-A0AAD8HKG2-F1
#
_entry.id   AF-A0AAD8HKG2-F1
#
_cell.length_a   1.000
_cell.length_b   1.000
_cell.length_c   1.000
_cell.angle_alpha   90.00
_cell.angle_beta   90.00
_cell.angle_gamma   90.00
#
_symmetry.space_group_name_H-M   'P 1'
#
loop_
_entity.id
_entity.type
_entity.pdbx_description
1 polymer ?
#
loop_
_entity_poly.entity_id
_entity_poly.type
_entity_poly.pdbx_seq_one_letter_code
_entity_poly.pdbx_strand_id
1 'polypeptide(L)'
;MSTTKYESMKIPILKKSEYPTWRVKMLMYLQAMDPDYLDRIRDGPYIPTRIVERTDTVPEHYVVKAKSEWTPEEKAHVLREPKIKNILHSSLDVVMSNRVIACKSSKEIWDTLETQCQGSASVKKNRRALLIQEYEQFDARPDESLTDLYDRFLTLLNNIDH
;
A
#
# COMPACT_ATOMS: atom_id res chain seq x y z
N MET A 1 30.53 -8.89 17.35
CA MET A 1 29.21 -9.31 16.81
C MET A 1 28.90 -8.42 15.62
N SER A 2 28.77 -9.01 14.45
CA SER A 2 28.74 -8.33 13.15
C SER A 2 27.47 -7.50 12.96
N THR A 3 27.61 -6.19 12.88
CA THR A 3 26.59 -5.25 12.40
C THR A 3 26.55 -5.29 10.88
N THR A 4 25.67 -6.12 10.32
CA THR A 4 25.55 -6.33 8.87
C THR A 4 24.87 -5.14 8.17
N LYS A 5 25.67 -4.35 7.44
CA LYS A 5 25.45 -3.74 6.10
C LYS A 5 24.02 -3.39 5.59
N TYR A 6 23.15 -2.74 6.35
CA TYR A 6 21.93 -2.11 5.80
C TYR A 6 22.00 -0.57 5.73
N GLU A 7 23.17 0.01 5.98
CA GLU A 7 23.41 1.45 6.19
C GLU A 7 23.22 2.39 4.97
N SER A 8 22.60 1.97 3.86
CA SER A 8 22.43 2.88 2.71
C SER A 8 21.21 2.65 1.81
N MET A 9 20.18 1.92 2.23
CA MET A 9 18.92 1.95 1.46
C MET A 9 18.31 3.35 1.60
N LYS A 10 18.30 4.10 0.49
CA LYS A 10 17.63 5.40 0.40
C LYS A 10 16.13 5.19 0.27
N ILE A 11 15.36 5.97 1.02
CA ILE A 11 13.90 5.96 0.92
C ILE A 11 13.51 6.34 -0.52
N PRO A 12 12.71 5.51 -1.23
CA PRO A 12 12.24 5.83 -2.57
C PRO A 12 11.35 7.07 -2.54
N ILE A 13 11.68 8.11 -3.32
CA ILE A 13 10.87 9.34 -3.39
C ILE A 13 9.70 9.14 -4.34
N LEU A 14 8.50 9.54 -3.90
CA LEU A 14 7.29 9.44 -4.69
C LEU A 14 7.28 10.52 -5.78
N LYS A 15 7.20 10.07 -7.03
CA LYS A 15 6.76 10.89 -8.17
C LYS A 15 5.49 10.31 -8.72
N LYS A 16 4.45 11.15 -8.91
CA LYS A 16 3.14 10.68 -9.38
C LYS A 16 3.21 9.93 -10.72
N SER A 17 4.06 10.39 -11.65
CA SER A 17 4.26 9.75 -12.96
C SER A 17 4.94 8.38 -12.89
N GLU A 18 5.67 8.10 -11.80
CA GLU A 18 6.42 6.85 -11.59
C GLU A 18 5.80 6.00 -10.47
N TYR A 19 4.52 6.23 -10.13
CA TYR A 19 3.87 5.59 -8.99
C TYR A 19 3.95 4.05 -9.00
N PRO A 20 3.71 3.33 -10.12
CA PRO A 20 3.81 1.87 -10.13
C PRO A 20 5.21 1.38 -9.70
N THR A 21 6.26 2.02 -10.21
CA THR A 21 7.65 1.73 -9.84
C THR A 21 7.95 2.11 -8.40
N TRP A 22 7.49 3.28 -7.94
CA TRP A 22 7.65 3.72 -6.55
C TRP A 22 6.99 2.74 -5.58
N ARG A 23 5.77 2.29 -5.87
CA ARG A 23 5.00 1.36 -5.03
C ARG A 23 5.79 0.08 -4.79
N VAL A 24 6.34 -0.54 -5.84
CA VAL A 24 7.16 -1.75 -5.72
C VAL A 24 8.41 -1.48 -4.89
N LYS A 25 9.15 -0.41 -5.20
CA LYS A 25 10.38 -0.06 -4.47
C LYS A 25 10.12 0.25 -2.99
N MET A 26 9.02 0.93 -2.68
CA MET A 26 8.64 1.27 -1.31
C MET A 26 8.23 0.02 -0.52
N LEU A 27 7.47 -0.90 -1.11
CA LEU A 27 7.14 -2.18 -0.47
C LEU A 27 8.40 -3.00 -0.17
N MET A 28 9.32 -3.10 -1.13
CA MET A 28 10.62 -3.76 -0.91
C MET A 28 11.43 -3.10 0.20
N TYR A 29 11.44 -1.75 0.25
CA TYR A 29 12.12 -0.99 1.29
C TYR A 29 11.52 -1.27 2.68
N LEU A 30 10.20 -1.21 2.81
CA LEU A 30 9.51 -1.47 4.08
C LEU A 30 9.75 -2.90 4.56
N GLN A 31 9.64 -3.88 3.66
CA GLN A 31 9.88 -5.29 3.97
C GLN A 31 11.33 -5.56 4.43
N ALA A 32 12.31 -4.87 3.82
CA ALA A 32 13.71 -4.99 4.20
C ALA A 32 14.00 -4.36 5.58
N MET A 33 13.23 -3.35 5.99
CA MET A 33 13.37 -2.70 7.30
C MET A 33 12.76 -3.54 8.42
N ASP A 34 11.55 -4.05 8.22
CA ASP A 34 10.86 -4.95 9.14
C ASP A 34 9.74 -5.67 8.36
N PRO A 35 9.74 -7.01 8.26
CA PRO A 35 8.70 -7.75 7.55
C PRO A 35 7.28 -7.42 8.00
N ASP A 36 7.07 -7.11 9.29
CA ASP A 36 5.76 -6.82 9.86
C ASP A 36 5.20 -5.45 9.40
N TYR A 37 6.01 -4.60 8.77
CA TYR A 37 5.53 -3.31 8.25
C TYR A 37 4.49 -3.49 7.15
N LEU A 38 4.64 -4.52 6.32
CA LEU A 38 3.67 -4.80 5.26
C LEU A 38 2.29 -5.15 5.83
N ASP A 39 2.25 -5.87 6.96
CA ASP A 39 0.99 -6.17 7.64
C ASP A 39 0.34 -4.91 8.20
N ARG A 40 1.13 -3.93 8.67
CA ARG A 40 0.56 -2.65 9.15
C ARG A 40 -0.01 -1.81 8.01
N ILE A 41 0.64 -1.81 6.85
CA ILE A 41 0.12 -1.15 5.64
C ILE A 41 -1.17 -1.83 5.16
N ARG A 42 -1.22 -3.17 5.18
CA ARG A 42 -2.37 -3.94 4.69
C ARG A 42 -3.55 -3.92 5.67
N ASP A 43 -3.30 -4.22 6.93
CA ASP A 43 -4.35 -4.52 7.92
C ASP A 43 -4.63 -3.31 8.83
N GLY A 44 -3.65 -2.44 9.00
CA GLY A 44 -3.72 -1.27 9.88
C GLY A 44 -2.82 -1.40 11.12
N PRO A 45 -2.84 -0.37 11.99
CA PRO A 45 -1.98 -0.33 13.16
C PRO A 45 -2.28 -1.50 14.12
N TYR A 46 -1.26 -1.96 14.82
CA TYR A 46 -1.46 -2.96 15.87
C TYR A 46 -2.17 -2.33 17.06
N ILE A 47 -3.25 -2.96 17.52
CA ILE A 47 -4.04 -2.53 18.68
C ILE A 47 -3.95 -3.64 19.74
N PRO A 48 -3.23 -3.43 20.86
CA PRO A 48 -3.16 -4.41 21.94
C PRO A 48 -4.55 -4.62 22.58
N THR A 49 -5.02 -5.87 22.56
CA THR A 49 -6.32 -6.27 23.14
C THR A 49 -6.14 -7.43 24.09
N ARG A 50 -7.00 -7.52 25.10
CA ARG A 50 -7.16 -8.70 25.95
C ARG A 50 -8.54 -9.31 25.77
N ILE A 51 -8.61 -10.63 25.94
CA ILE A 51 -9.88 -11.35 25.98
C ILE A 51 -10.47 -11.19 27.38
N VAL A 52 -11.76 -10.86 27.43
CA VAL A 52 -12.57 -11.00 28.63
C VAL A 52 -13.33 -12.31 28.47
N GLU A 53 -12.97 -13.30 29.28
CA GLU A 53 -13.62 -14.61 29.24
C GLU A 53 -15.11 -14.48 29.55
N ARG A 54 -15.89 -15.41 28.99
CA ARG A 54 -17.33 -15.48 29.22
C ARG A 54 -17.63 -15.66 30.72
N THR A 55 -18.56 -14.86 31.23
CA THR A 55 -19.19 -15.05 32.55
C THR A 55 -20.68 -15.35 32.37
N ASP A 56 -21.40 -15.67 33.45
CA ASP A 56 -22.84 -15.96 33.40
C ASP A 56 -23.69 -14.82 32.80
N THR A 57 -23.17 -13.59 32.82
CA THR A 57 -23.87 -12.37 32.40
C THR A 57 -23.23 -11.66 31.21
N VAL A 58 -21.99 -12.01 30.84
CA VAL A 58 -21.24 -11.32 29.79
C VAL A 58 -20.61 -12.34 28.83
N PRO A 59 -20.90 -12.26 27.52
CA PRO A 59 -20.25 -13.11 26.53
C PRO A 59 -18.76 -12.76 26.37
N GLU A 60 -17.99 -13.72 25.85
CA GLU A 60 -16.58 -13.49 25.52
C GLU A 60 -16.45 -12.34 24.52
N HIS A 61 -15.57 -11.39 24.81
CA HIS A 61 -15.31 -10.25 23.94
C HIS A 61 -13.89 -9.70 24.12
N TYR A 62 -13.43 -8.94 23.14
CA TYR A 62 -12.12 -8.29 23.17
C TYR A 62 -12.24 -6.86 23.69
N VAL A 63 -11.31 -6.47 24.57
CA VAL A 63 -11.20 -5.11 25.09
C VAL A 63 -9.80 -4.57 24.82
N VAL A 64 -9.72 -3.32 24.35
CA VAL A 64 -8.44 -2.62 24.14
C VAL A 64 -7.75 -2.39 25.48
N LYS A 65 -6.47 -2.77 25.56
CA LYS A 65 -5.66 -2.61 26.77
C LYS A 65 -5.24 -1.16 26.96
N ALA A 66 -5.23 -0.68 28.21
CA ALA A 66 -4.62 0.60 28.55
C ALA A 66 -3.10 0.53 28.35
N LYS A 67 -2.47 1.67 28.03
CA LYS A 67 -1.03 1.75 27.73
C LYS A 67 -0.12 1.24 28.87
N SER A 68 -0.59 1.33 30.11
CA SER A 68 0.08 0.80 31.30
C SER A 68 0.12 -0.73 31.34
N GLU A 69 -0.85 -1.40 30.71
CA GLU A 69 -0.99 -2.86 30.67
C GLU A 69 -0.21 -3.51 29.52
N TRP A 70 0.43 -2.70 28.67
CA TRP A 70 1.12 -3.22 27.49
C TRP A 70 2.42 -3.93 27.86
N THR A 71 2.60 -5.13 27.33
CA THR A 71 3.85 -5.88 27.43
C THR A 71 4.96 -5.20 26.62
N PRO A 72 6.25 -5.49 26.89
CA PRO A 72 7.35 -5.00 26.06
C PRO A 72 7.19 -5.32 24.58
N GLU A 73 6.67 -6.51 24.26
CA GLU A 73 6.42 -6.97 22.89
C GLU A 73 5.32 -6.13 22.24
N GLU A 74 4.17 -5.96 22.91
CA GLU A 74 3.06 -5.13 22.40
C GLU A 74 3.50 -3.69 22.15
N LYS A 75 4.32 -3.13 23.05
CA LYS A 75 4.93 -1.79 22.87
C LYS A 75 5.80 -1.74 21.62
N ALA A 76 6.59 -2.79 21.35
CA ALA A 76 7.39 -2.88 20.13
C ALA A 76 6.50 -2.92 18.88
N HIS A 77 5.39 -3.67 18.90
CA HIS A 77 4.42 -3.69 17.80
C HIS A 77 3.78 -2.32 17.56
N VAL A 78 3.35 -1.62 18.62
CA VAL A 78 2.78 -0.26 18.50
C VAL A 78 3.81 0.74 17.95
N LEU A 79 5.09 0.58 18.30
CA LEU A 79 6.16 1.50 17.86
C LEU A 79 6.50 1.38 16.36
N ARG A 80 6.05 0.32 15.68
CA ARG A 80 6.23 0.20 14.22
C ARG A 80 5.43 1.24 13.45
N GLU A 81 4.22 1.53 13.92
CA GLU A 81 3.31 2.47 13.27
C GLU A 81 3.93 3.86 13.01
N PRO A 82 4.47 4.58 14.02
CA PRO A 82 5.11 5.87 13.78
C PRO A 82 6.35 5.77 12.87
N LYS A 83 7.09 4.65 12.89
CA LYS A 83 8.24 4.44 11.99
C LYS A 83 7.80 4.37 10.54
N ILE A 84 6.75 3.62 10.25
CA ILE A 84 6.19 3.49 8.90
C ILE A 84 5.66 4.85 8.44
N LYS A 85 4.88 5.55 9.28
CA LYS A 85 4.41 6.91 8.97
C LYS A 85 5.56 7.85 8.64
N ASN A 86 6.65 7.81 9.40
CA ASN A 86 7.83 8.63 9.15
C ASN A 86 8.49 8.31 7.80
N ILE A 87 8.64 7.02 7.46
CA ILE A 87 9.18 6.58 6.16
C ILE A 87 8.29 7.09 5.02
N LEU A 88 6.96 6.90 5.14
CA LEU A 88 6.01 7.37 4.14
C LEU A 88 6.11 8.89 3.98
N HIS A 89 6.01 9.69 5.05
CA HIS A 89 6.12 11.15 4.94
C HIS A 89 7.48 11.60 4.36
N SER A 90 8.58 10.94 4.71
CA SER A 90 9.92 11.24 4.17
C SER A 90 10.04 10.93 2.67
N SER A 91 9.14 10.13 2.12
CA SER A 91 9.09 9.83 0.69
C SER A 91 8.29 10.85 -0.13
N LEU A 92 7.59 11.79 0.52
CA LEU A 92 6.65 12.70 -0.13
C LEU A 92 7.24 14.09 -0.33
N ASP A 93 6.81 14.75 -1.41
CA ASP A 93 6.94 16.19 -1.53
C ASP A 93 5.90 16.91 -0.65
N VAL A 94 6.03 18.24 -0.57
CA VAL A 94 5.13 19.08 0.26
C VAL A 94 3.66 18.92 -0.16
N VAL A 95 3.39 18.80 -1.46
CA VAL A 95 2.03 18.72 -2.00
C VAL A 95 1.36 17.41 -1.57
N MET A 96 2.05 16.28 -1.74
CA MET A 96 1.53 14.97 -1.35
C MET A 96 1.48 14.82 0.17
N SER A 97 2.46 15.37 0.89
CA SER A 97 2.44 15.37 2.37
C SER A 97 1.20 16.09 2.91
N ASN A 98 0.85 17.24 2.36
CA ASN A 98 -0.36 17.98 2.73
C ASN A 98 -1.65 17.19 2.47
N ARG A 99 -1.68 16.32 1.45
CA ARG A 99 -2.86 15.48 1.14
C ARG A 99 -3.10 14.38 2.16
N VAL A 100 -2.05 13.93 2.84
CA VAL A 100 -2.11 12.81 3.80
C VAL A 100 -1.92 13.26 5.25
N ILE A 101 -1.78 14.56 5.50
CA ILE A 101 -1.47 15.11 6.84
C ILE A 101 -2.52 14.76 7.89
N ALA A 102 -3.78 14.61 7.49
CA ALA A 102 -4.89 14.25 8.38
C ALA A 102 -5.02 12.73 8.60
N CYS A 103 -4.26 11.90 7.87
CA CYS A 103 -4.32 10.45 8.00
C CYS A 103 -3.79 10.00 9.37
N LYS A 104 -4.57 9.17 10.05
CA LYS A 104 -4.28 8.70 11.40
C LYS A 104 -3.33 7.52 11.37
N SER A 105 -3.43 6.66 10.37
CA SER A 105 -2.61 5.45 10.24
C SER A 105 -1.73 5.43 8.98
N SER A 106 -0.69 4.60 9.01
CA SER A 106 0.18 4.27 7.88
C SER A 106 -0.62 3.66 6.72
N LYS A 107 -1.61 2.82 7.02
CA LYS A 107 -2.59 2.30 6.06
C LYS A 107 -3.39 3.42 5.39
N GLU A 108 -3.97 4.34 6.16
CA GLU A 108 -4.71 5.47 5.59
C GLU A 108 -3.83 6.36 4.70
N ILE A 109 -2.57 6.59 5.08
CA ILE A 109 -1.60 7.30 4.24
C ILE A 109 -1.41 6.52 2.93
N TRP A 110 -1.13 5.22 3.01
CA TRP A 110 -0.89 4.37 1.84
C TRP A 110 -2.09 4.34 0.88
N ASP A 111 -3.29 4.08 1.39
CA ASP A 111 -4.53 4.01 0.60
C ASP A 111 -4.85 5.36 -0.05
N THR A 112 -4.56 6.47 0.65
CA THR A 112 -4.70 7.82 0.10
C THR A 112 -3.71 8.05 -1.03
N LEU A 113 -2.43 7.69 -0.86
CA LEU A 113 -1.42 7.83 -1.91
C LEU A 113 -1.79 7.00 -3.15
N GLU A 114 -2.30 5.79 -2.95
CA GLU A 114 -2.76 4.94 -4.04
C GLU A 114 -3.92 5.59 -4.80
N THR A 115 -4.91 6.11 -4.07
CA THR A 115 -6.05 6.83 -4.64
C THR A 115 -5.62 8.09 -5.39
N GLN A 116 -4.66 8.85 -4.87
CA GLN A 116 -4.19 10.10 -5.49
C GLN A 116 -3.36 9.87 -6.76
N CYS A 117 -2.65 8.74 -6.83
CA CYS A 117 -1.76 8.44 -7.95
C CYS A 117 -2.43 7.60 -9.04
N GLN A 118 -3.26 6.63 -8.69
CA GLN A 118 -3.92 5.74 -9.65
C GLN A 118 -5.42 6.02 -9.84
N GLY A 119 -5.99 6.92 -9.04
CA GLY A 119 -7.44 7.10 -8.95
C GLY A 119 -8.06 6.12 -7.93
N SER A 120 -9.33 6.35 -7.59
CA SER A 120 -10.07 5.48 -6.67
C SER A 120 -10.26 4.08 -7.25
N ALA A 121 -10.63 3.11 -6.40
CA ALA A 121 -11.00 1.77 -6.85
C ALA A 121 -12.08 1.80 -7.96
N SER A 122 -13.02 2.74 -7.91
CA SER A 122 -14.03 2.94 -8.96
C SER A 122 -13.43 3.42 -10.27
N VAL A 123 -12.45 4.34 -10.24
CA VAL A 123 -11.74 4.79 -11.44
C VAL A 123 -10.91 3.65 -12.04
N LYS A 124 -10.23 2.85 -11.21
CA LYS A 124 -9.52 1.65 -11.64
C LYS A 124 -10.47 0.64 -12.29
N LYS A 125 -11.62 0.38 -11.67
CA LYS A 125 -12.66 -0.52 -12.21
C LYS A 125 -13.21 -0.02 -13.54
N ASN A 126 -13.51 1.28 -13.65
CA ASN A 126 -13.98 1.89 -14.89
C ASN A 126 -12.92 1.82 -16.00
N ARG A 127 -11.65 2.10 -15.68
CA ARG A 127 -10.54 1.97 -16.62
C ARG A 127 -10.42 0.54 -17.13
N ARG A 128 -10.49 -0.46 -16.23
CA ARG A 128 -10.47 -1.87 -16.61
C ARG A 128 -11.68 -2.25 -17.48
N ALA A 129 -12.87 -1.76 -17.15
CA ALA A 129 -14.07 -2.00 -17.96
C ALA A 129 -13.93 -1.43 -19.38
N LEU A 130 -13.38 -0.22 -19.52
CA LEU A 130 -13.10 0.38 -20.83
C LEU A 130 -12.07 -0.43 -21.63
N LEU A 131 -11.02 -0.93 -20.98
CA LEU A 131 -10.01 -1.78 -21.64
C LEU A 131 -10.57 -3.14 -22.05
N ILE A 132 -11.44 -3.74 -21.25
CA ILE A 132 -12.16 -4.97 -21.60
C ILE A 132 -13.07 -4.71 -22.80
N GLN A 133 -13.79 -3.60 -22.81
CA GLN A 133 -14.62 -3.20 -23.96
C GLN A 133 -13.77 -2.99 -25.22
N GLU A 134 -12.60 -2.35 -25.10
CA GLU A 134 -11.64 -2.18 -26.21
C GLU A 134 -11.12 -3.53 -26.71
N TYR A 135 -10.88 -4.48 -25.81
CA TYR A 135 -10.49 -5.85 -26.16
C TYR A 135 -11.61 -6.60 -26.89
N GLU A 136 -12.86 -6.49 -26.42
CA GLU A 136 -14.03 -7.09 -27.09
C GLU A 136 -14.28 -6.50 -28.48
N GLN A 137 -13.90 -5.24 -28.68
CA GLN A 137 -14.00 -4.53 -29.96
C GLN A 137 -12.69 -4.55 -30.76
N PHE A 138 -11.68 -5.30 -30.31
CA PHE A 138 -10.37 -5.27 -30.94
C PHE A 138 -10.43 -5.92 -32.32
N ASP A 139 -10.06 -5.15 -33.33
CA ASP A 139 -10.02 -5.61 -34.72
C ASP A 139 -8.83 -4.98 -35.46
N ALA A 140 -8.43 -5.63 -36.55
CA ALA A 140 -7.38 -5.15 -37.44
C ALA A 140 -7.80 -3.85 -38.11
N ARG A 141 -6.89 -2.88 -38.18
CA ARG A 141 -7.14 -1.65 -38.95
C ARG A 141 -6.76 -1.85 -40.43
N PRO A 142 -7.40 -1.13 -41.38
CA PRO A 142 -7.19 -1.33 -42.82
C PRO A 142 -5.74 -1.15 -43.29
N ASP A 143 -4.98 -0.28 -42.62
CA ASP A 143 -3.61 0.11 -42.98
C ASP A 143 -2.56 -0.38 -41.96
N GLU A 144 -2.92 -1.33 -41.09
CA GLU A 144 -2.07 -1.82 -40.01
C GLU A 144 -1.32 -3.10 -40.42
N SER A 145 -0.01 -3.15 -40.14
CA SER A 145 0.76 -4.37 -40.39
C SER A 145 0.46 -5.44 -39.33
N LEU A 146 0.75 -6.71 -39.63
CA LEU A 146 0.57 -7.80 -38.66
C LEU A 146 1.38 -7.57 -37.37
N THR A 147 2.58 -7.00 -37.50
CA THR A 147 3.44 -6.66 -36.36
C THR A 147 2.80 -5.55 -35.51
N ASP A 148 2.30 -4.49 -36.13
CA ASP A 148 1.65 -3.38 -35.43
C ASP A 148 0.38 -3.85 -34.69
N LEU A 149 -0.41 -4.73 -35.32
CA LEU A 149 -1.59 -5.35 -34.72
C LEU A 149 -1.20 -6.18 -33.50
N TYR A 150 -0.16 -6.99 -33.62
CA TYR A 150 0.33 -7.83 -32.53
C TYR A 150 0.85 -7.00 -31.35
N ASP A 151 1.61 -5.93 -31.62
CA ASP A 151 2.11 -5.02 -30.61
C ASP A 151 0.98 -4.26 -29.90
N ARG A 152 -0.04 -3.81 -30.63
CA ARG A 152 -1.25 -3.22 -30.06
C ARG A 152 -2.00 -4.20 -29.18
N PHE A 153 -2.15 -5.45 -29.63
CA PHE A 153 -2.83 -6.50 -28.89
C PHE A 153 -2.10 -6.83 -27.58
N LEU A 154 -0.78 -7.01 -27.64
CA LEU A 154 0.05 -7.23 -26.45
C LEU A 154 0.01 -6.05 -25.48
N THR A 155 0.03 -4.82 -26.01
CA THR A 155 -0.09 -3.61 -25.20
C THR A 155 -1.45 -3.56 -24.49
N LEU A 156 -2.53 -3.92 -25.18
CA LEU A 156 -3.87 -3.96 -24.59
C LEU A 156 -3.97 -5.02 -23.49
N LEU A 157 -3.46 -6.24 -23.71
CA LEU A 157 -3.43 -7.29 -22.69
C LEU A 157 -2.63 -6.88 -21.46
N ASN A 158 -1.42 -6.34 -21.65
CA ASN A 158 -0.59 -5.87 -20.54
C ASN A 158 -1.28 -4.76 -19.73
N ASN A 159 -2.09 -3.92 -20.36
CA ASN A 159 -2.84 -2.87 -19.68
C ASN A 159 -4.08 -3.39 -18.94
N ILE A 160 -4.65 -4.54 -19.33
CA ILE A 160 -5.78 -5.18 -18.64
C ILE A 160 -5.31 -5.93 -17.38
N ASP A 161 -4.11 -6.49 -17.43
CA ASP A 161 -3.50 -7.29 -16.36
C ASP A 161 -2.81 -6.46 -15.26
N HIS A 162 -2.67 -5.14 -15.45
CA HIS A 162 -2.02 -4.18 -14.54
C HIS A 162 -2.98 -3.11 -13.99
#